data_AF-A0A2V9INT4-F1
#
_entry.id   AF-A0A2V9INT4-F1
#
_cell.length_a   1.000
_cell.length_b   1.000
_cell.length_c   1.000
_cell.angle_alpha   90.00
_cell.angle_beta   90.00
_cell.angle_gamma   90.00
#
_symmetry.space_group_name_H-M   'P 1'
#
loop_
_entity.id
_entity.type
_entity.pdbx_description
1 polymer ?
#
loop_
_entity_poly.entity_id
_entity_poly.type
_entity_poly.pdbx_seq_one_letter_code
_entity_poly.pdbx_strand_id
1 'polypeptide(L)'
;MSQLSHPVFRQAFPRLRRRLFGRLGRAPRAAFLGLALVGACSAPVERPKGAAGAYLDAMDMFGRARYDRALEFTESVASASPANAYTERARVLRAIILSGQVNGYKELGEAYSEGAEVSKNPRYKAEYERLRHDNFQYASKLALGLAEVAQQLTQGGTISKELTLEAPYPSVEGPMMIRQLARVRDGGWIEPGDQEQVALDAPRAGIDDALAEVVRGDRFKAQTRMKAGPVKLDGADFALFLGNEVLAGASLFDKNHIHDPQKFRVLSGIADQAAKAAGALLKDNPDPDKQKRLKKLEDRIKADAKNA
;
A
#
# COMPACT_ATOMS: atom_id res chain seq x y z
N MET A 1 -32.56 -29.18 9.52
CA MET A 1 -33.12 -29.47 8.17
C MET A 1 -34.48 -28.80 8.07
N SER A 2 -34.57 -27.66 7.40
CA SER A 2 -35.81 -27.19 6.77
C SER A 2 -35.43 -26.08 5.80
N GLN A 3 -35.49 -26.43 4.51
CA GLN A 3 -35.22 -25.55 3.38
C GLN A 3 -36.48 -24.70 3.12
N LEU A 4 -36.29 -23.39 2.98
CA LEU A 4 -37.27 -22.52 2.35
C LEU A 4 -36.67 -22.00 1.05
N SER A 5 -37.28 -22.44 -0.05
CA SER A 5 -36.99 -22.07 -1.42
C SER A 5 -38.04 -21.08 -1.92
N HIS A 6 -37.65 -20.32 -2.95
CA HIS A 6 -38.43 -19.54 -3.96
C HIS A 6 -38.13 -18.02 -3.96
N PRO A 7 -38.28 -17.33 -5.12
CA PRO A 7 -38.00 -17.78 -6.48
C PRO A 7 -37.26 -16.74 -7.37
N VAL A 8 -36.83 -17.29 -8.50
CA VAL A 8 -36.24 -16.71 -9.71
C VAL A 8 -37.04 -15.52 -10.29
N PHE A 9 -36.37 -14.38 -10.51
CA PHE A 9 -36.87 -13.31 -11.38
C PHE A 9 -36.33 -13.50 -12.81
N ARG A 10 -37.26 -13.71 -13.75
CA ARG A 10 -37.01 -13.88 -15.19
C ARG A 10 -37.96 -12.94 -15.94
N GLN A 11 -37.47 -11.83 -16.48
CA GLN A 11 -38.14 -11.01 -17.53
C GLN A 11 -37.07 -10.14 -18.21
N ALA A 12 -37.13 -9.72 -19.46
CA ALA A 12 -37.75 -10.18 -20.70
C ALA A 12 -37.17 -9.25 -21.78
N PHE A 13 -36.54 -9.78 -22.84
CA PHE A 13 -36.09 -8.99 -23.99
C PHE A 13 -37.27 -8.70 -24.93
N PRO A 14 -37.46 -7.46 -25.42
CA PRO A 14 -38.27 -7.23 -26.61
C PRO A 14 -37.39 -7.28 -27.87
N ARG A 15 -37.73 -8.25 -28.73
CA ARG A 15 -37.39 -8.29 -30.15
C ARG A 15 -38.14 -7.18 -30.88
N LEU A 16 -37.46 -6.33 -31.64
CA LEU A 16 -38.06 -5.57 -32.73
C LEU A 16 -37.55 -6.07 -34.08
N ARG A 17 -38.45 -6.69 -34.84
CA ARG A 17 -38.32 -7.01 -36.26
C ARG A 17 -39.47 -6.30 -36.99
N ARG A 18 -39.15 -5.52 -38.04
CA ARG A 18 -39.90 -5.34 -39.30
C ARG A 18 -39.03 -4.41 -40.19
N ARG A 19 -38.51 -4.87 -41.33
CA ARG A 19 -39.15 -4.97 -42.68
C ARG A 19 -39.58 -3.58 -43.17
N LEU A 20 -39.31 -3.09 -44.39
CA LEU A 20 -38.97 -3.70 -45.69
C LEU A 20 -38.83 -2.55 -46.74
N PHE A 21 -38.11 -2.81 -47.84
CA PHE A 21 -38.15 -2.15 -49.17
C PHE A 21 -37.72 -0.65 -49.29
N GLY A 22 -37.02 -0.20 -50.34
CA GLY A 22 -36.71 -0.84 -51.61
C GLY A 22 -35.76 -0.06 -52.55
N ARG A 23 -35.35 -0.79 -53.60
CA ARG A 23 -35.02 -0.39 -54.99
C ARG A 23 -33.71 0.34 -55.37
N LEU A 24 -32.94 -0.43 -56.16
CA LEU A 24 -32.32 -0.13 -57.46
C LEU A 24 -31.29 1.01 -57.60
N GLY A 25 -30.07 0.60 -57.96
CA GLY A 25 -29.11 1.38 -58.75
C GLY A 25 -27.89 0.52 -59.12
N ARG A 26 -27.68 0.25 -60.41
CA ARG A 26 -26.61 -0.59 -60.99
C ARG A 26 -25.32 0.22 -61.20
N ALA A 27 -24.18 -0.39 -60.80
CA ALA A 27 -22.83 -0.38 -61.41
C ALA A 27 -21.97 0.92 -61.43
N PRO A 28 -20.64 0.88 -61.70
CA PRO A 28 -19.63 -0.20 -61.59
C PRO A 28 -18.33 0.17 -60.79
N ARG A 29 -17.57 -0.88 -60.47
CA ARG A 29 -16.12 -1.02 -60.15
C ARG A 29 -15.21 0.22 -60.19
N ALA A 30 -14.44 0.43 -59.10
CA ALA A 30 -13.04 0.87 -59.16
C ALA A 30 -12.27 0.38 -57.92
N ALA A 31 -11.06 -0.12 -58.17
CA ALA A 31 -10.17 -0.81 -57.26
C ALA A 31 -9.66 0.06 -56.10
N PHE A 32 -9.63 -0.51 -54.89
CA PHE A 32 -8.75 -0.04 -53.83
C PHE A 32 -7.93 -1.21 -53.30
N LEU A 33 -6.61 -0.99 -53.30
CA LEU A 33 -5.55 -1.86 -52.82
C LEU A 33 -5.91 -2.49 -51.46
N GLY A 34 -6.01 -3.81 -51.43
CA GLY A 34 -5.93 -4.59 -50.19
C GLY A 34 -4.48 -4.68 -49.72
N LEU A 35 -4.04 -3.70 -48.93
CA LEU A 35 -2.86 -3.86 -48.08
C LEU A 35 -3.31 -4.68 -46.86
N ALA A 36 -3.14 -6.00 -46.96
CA ALA A 36 -3.51 -6.92 -45.90
C ALA A 36 -2.69 -6.63 -44.63
N LEU A 37 -3.41 -6.48 -43.52
CA LEU A 37 -2.89 -6.30 -42.17
C LEU A 37 -1.80 -7.35 -41.87
N VAL A 38 -0.58 -6.88 -41.65
CA VAL A 38 0.40 -7.65 -40.88
C VAL A 38 -0.10 -7.63 -39.44
N GLY A 39 -0.74 -8.72 -39.02
CA GLY A 39 -1.13 -8.94 -37.64
C GLY A 39 0.12 -8.90 -36.76
N ALA A 40 0.29 -7.80 -36.03
CA ALA A 40 1.21 -7.71 -34.91
C ALA A 40 0.61 -8.49 -33.72
N CYS A 41 0.49 -9.82 -33.88
CA CYS A 41 0.45 -10.72 -32.74
C CYS A 41 1.92 -11.02 -32.41
N SER A 42 2.55 -10.18 -31.60
CA SER A 42 3.82 -10.56 -30.99
C SER A 42 3.63 -11.90 -30.28
N ALA A 43 4.55 -12.84 -30.53
CA ALA A 43 4.58 -14.10 -29.80
C ALA A 43 4.61 -13.81 -28.29
N PRO A 44 3.94 -14.62 -27.44
CA PRO A 44 3.96 -14.43 -26.00
C PRO A 44 5.41 -14.43 -25.53
N VAL A 45 5.88 -13.30 -24.97
CA VAL A 45 7.20 -13.23 -24.37
C VAL A 45 7.23 -14.25 -23.22
N GLU A 46 8.17 -15.19 -23.27
CA GLU A 46 8.33 -16.16 -22.19
C GLU A 46 8.53 -15.42 -20.87
N ARG A 47 7.65 -15.70 -19.90
CA ARG A 47 7.77 -15.07 -18.58
C ARG A 47 9.01 -15.61 -17.87
N PRO A 48 9.80 -14.73 -17.23
CA PRO A 48 10.94 -15.17 -16.44
C PRO A 48 10.48 -16.10 -15.31
N LYS A 49 11.31 -17.10 -14.99
CA LYS A 49 11.07 -18.05 -13.89
C LYS A 49 11.89 -17.65 -12.65
N GLY A 50 11.59 -18.28 -11.50
CA GLY A 50 12.31 -18.04 -10.25
C GLY A 50 12.09 -16.64 -9.69
N ALA A 51 13.11 -16.07 -9.04
CA ALA A 51 13.02 -14.78 -8.35
C ALA A 51 12.59 -13.62 -9.28
N ALA A 52 13.04 -13.63 -10.54
CA ALA A 52 12.65 -12.65 -11.54
C ALA A 52 11.15 -12.73 -11.88
N GLY A 53 10.62 -13.96 -12.04
CA GLY A 53 9.20 -14.20 -12.27
C GLY A 53 8.33 -13.77 -11.10
N ALA A 54 8.71 -14.18 -9.89
CA ALA A 54 8.01 -13.83 -8.66
C ALA A 54 7.98 -12.30 -8.44
N TYR A 55 9.10 -11.61 -8.66
CA TYR A 55 9.13 -10.15 -8.55
C TYR A 55 8.27 -9.47 -9.62
N LEU A 56 8.26 -9.98 -10.87
CA LEU A 56 7.39 -9.48 -11.93
C LEU A 56 5.90 -9.65 -11.58
N ASP A 57 5.52 -10.81 -11.06
CA ASP A 57 4.13 -11.07 -10.62
C ASP A 57 3.76 -10.18 -9.42
N ALA A 58 4.69 -9.91 -8.50
CA ALA A 58 4.47 -8.95 -7.42
C ALA A 58 4.18 -7.54 -7.94
N MET A 59 4.92 -7.06 -8.94
CA MET A 59 4.68 -5.76 -9.56
C MET A 59 3.32 -5.69 -10.27
N ASP A 60 2.90 -6.75 -10.96
CA ASP A 60 1.57 -6.83 -11.58
C ASP A 60 0.46 -6.82 -10.52
N MET A 61 0.62 -7.56 -9.42
CA MET A 61 -0.34 -7.55 -8.31
C MET A 61 -0.40 -6.18 -7.62
N PHE A 62 0.74 -5.53 -7.40
CA PHE A 62 0.81 -4.18 -6.85
C PHE A 62 0.10 -3.17 -7.75
N GLY A 63 0.37 -3.18 -9.05
CA GLY A 63 -0.30 -2.33 -10.03
C GLY A 63 -1.82 -2.55 -10.09
N ARG A 64 -2.30 -3.74 -9.75
CA ARG A 64 -3.74 -4.07 -9.64
C ARG A 64 -4.33 -3.79 -8.27
N ALA A 65 -3.60 -3.10 -7.39
CA ALA A 65 -3.96 -2.84 -6.00
C ALA A 65 -4.29 -4.10 -5.18
N ARG A 66 -3.66 -5.24 -5.53
CA ARG A 66 -3.77 -6.51 -4.80
C ARG A 66 -2.55 -6.69 -3.90
N TYR A 67 -2.48 -5.87 -2.86
CA TYR A 67 -1.29 -5.72 -2.02
C TYR A 67 -0.92 -7.00 -1.27
N ASP A 68 -1.90 -7.74 -0.76
CA ASP A 68 -1.62 -9.01 -0.08
C ASP A 68 -0.94 -10.02 -1.02
N ARG A 69 -1.42 -10.11 -2.27
CA ARG A 69 -0.80 -10.95 -3.30
C ARG A 69 0.59 -10.46 -3.69
N ALA A 70 0.82 -9.14 -3.71
CA ALA A 70 2.15 -8.58 -3.95
C ALA A 70 3.12 -8.92 -2.80
N LEU A 71 2.64 -8.90 -1.54
CA LEU A 71 3.42 -9.35 -0.39
C LEU A 71 3.74 -10.85 -0.45
N GLU A 72 2.79 -11.70 -0.83
CA GLU A 72 3.05 -13.14 -1.01
C GLU A 72 4.15 -13.39 -2.05
N PHE A 73 4.05 -12.77 -3.23
CA PHE A 73 5.05 -12.98 -4.30
C PHE A 73 6.43 -12.39 -3.97
N THR A 74 6.51 -11.38 -3.11
CA THR A 74 7.78 -10.79 -2.68
C THR A 74 8.44 -11.52 -1.51
N GLU A 75 7.72 -12.38 -0.78
CA GLU A 75 8.19 -12.98 0.47
C GLU A 75 9.49 -13.78 0.27
N SER A 76 9.48 -14.76 -0.63
CA SER A 76 10.65 -15.59 -0.92
C SER A 76 11.78 -14.81 -1.61
N VAL A 77 11.44 -13.75 -2.34
CA VAL A 77 12.42 -12.91 -3.06
C VAL A 77 13.18 -12.00 -2.08
N ALA A 78 12.45 -11.39 -1.12
CA ALA A 78 13.00 -10.50 -0.10
C ALA A 78 13.83 -11.24 0.97
N SER A 79 13.47 -12.49 1.26
CA SER A 79 14.16 -13.34 2.25
C SER A 79 15.31 -14.18 1.66
N ALA A 80 15.58 -14.06 0.36
CA ALA A 80 16.61 -14.87 -0.30
C ALA A 80 18.00 -14.69 0.33
N SER A 81 18.66 -15.81 0.59
CA SER A 81 20.04 -15.88 1.10
C SER A 81 20.82 -16.95 0.32
N PRO A 82 21.89 -16.61 -0.42
CA PRO A 82 22.42 -15.25 -0.60
C PRO A 82 21.44 -14.33 -1.36
N ALA A 83 21.55 -13.02 -1.12
CA ALA A 83 20.73 -12.03 -1.82
C ALA A 83 20.98 -12.07 -3.33
N ASN A 84 19.91 -11.89 -4.11
CA ASN A 84 19.97 -11.83 -5.57
C ASN A 84 19.60 -10.42 -6.08
N ALA A 85 19.63 -10.23 -7.41
CA ALA A 85 19.37 -8.94 -8.06
C ALA A 85 17.98 -8.33 -7.76
N TYR A 86 17.02 -9.13 -7.30
CA TYR A 86 15.65 -8.70 -7.01
C TYR A 86 15.37 -8.54 -5.52
N THR A 87 16.27 -9.03 -4.64
CA THR A 87 16.05 -9.06 -3.20
C THR A 87 15.84 -7.66 -2.61
N GLU A 88 16.69 -6.69 -2.96
CA GLU A 88 16.55 -5.32 -2.48
C GLU A 88 15.27 -4.65 -3.02
N ARG A 89 14.98 -4.86 -4.31
CA ARG A 89 13.79 -4.30 -4.97
C ARG A 89 12.48 -4.86 -4.36
N ALA A 90 12.48 -6.14 -4.00
CA ALA A 90 11.38 -6.78 -3.29
C ALA A 90 11.22 -6.18 -1.89
N ARG A 91 12.31 -5.96 -1.15
CA ARG A 91 12.27 -5.33 0.18
C ARG A 91 11.76 -3.89 0.11
N VAL A 92 12.20 -3.10 -0.87
CA VAL A 92 11.70 -1.72 -1.10
C VAL A 92 10.19 -1.73 -1.33
N LEU A 93 9.70 -2.61 -2.22
CA LEU A 93 8.26 -2.72 -2.51
C LEU A 93 7.47 -3.15 -1.27
N ARG A 94 7.97 -4.14 -0.51
CA ARG A 94 7.35 -4.60 0.75
C ARG A 94 7.29 -3.48 1.78
N ALA A 95 8.37 -2.72 1.97
CA ALA A 95 8.40 -1.62 2.91
C ALA A 95 7.30 -0.60 2.61
N ILE A 96 7.15 -0.20 1.34
CA ILE A 96 6.11 0.75 0.92
C ILE A 96 4.70 0.21 1.21
N ILE A 97 4.43 -1.03 0.80
CA ILE A 97 3.11 -1.67 1.03
C ILE A 97 2.81 -1.73 2.53
N LEU A 98 3.75 -2.26 3.32
CA LEU A 98 3.57 -2.47 4.76
C LEU A 98 3.42 -1.15 5.50
N SER A 99 4.23 -0.13 5.21
CA SER A 99 4.07 1.22 5.77
C SER A 99 2.67 1.78 5.52
N GLY A 100 2.20 1.69 4.26
CA GLY A 100 0.87 2.18 3.90
C GLY A 100 -0.26 1.42 4.59
N GLN A 101 -0.19 0.09 4.65
CA GLN A 101 -1.21 -0.72 5.33
C GLN A 101 -1.18 -0.48 6.86
N VAL A 102 0.00 -0.38 7.48
CA VAL A 102 0.13 -0.03 8.91
C VAL A 102 -0.58 1.28 9.22
N ASN A 103 -0.30 2.34 8.45
CA ASN A 103 -0.91 3.65 8.67
C ASN A 103 -2.42 3.62 8.45
N GLY A 104 -2.88 2.95 7.39
CA GLY A 104 -4.31 2.84 7.10
C GLY A 104 -5.08 2.10 8.20
N TYR A 105 -4.62 0.93 8.63
CA TYR A 105 -5.27 0.18 9.71
C TYR A 105 -5.13 0.86 11.07
N LYS A 106 -4.02 1.56 11.32
CA LYS A 106 -3.86 2.38 12.51
C LYS A 106 -4.90 3.52 12.53
N GLU A 107 -5.07 4.25 11.42
CA GLU A 107 -6.06 5.33 11.32
C GLU A 107 -7.49 4.81 11.58
N LEU A 108 -7.84 3.64 11.03
CA LEU A 108 -9.12 3.00 11.31
C LEU A 108 -9.27 2.71 12.82
N GLY A 109 -8.27 2.11 13.44
CA GLY A 109 -8.28 1.80 14.86
C GLY A 109 -8.40 3.06 15.74
N GLU A 110 -7.70 4.15 15.40
CA GLU A 110 -7.80 5.44 16.08
C GLU A 110 -9.19 6.06 15.90
N ALA A 111 -9.71 6.10 14.68
CA ALA A 111 -11.05 6.64 14.40
C ALA A 111 -12.15 5.88 15.18
N TYR A 112 -12.09 4.55 15.21
CA TYR A 112 -13.02 3.75 16.00
C TYR A 112 -12.78 3.88 17.51
N SER A 113 -11.56 4.13 17.97
CA SER A 113 -11.28 4.46 19.38
C SER A 113 -12.01 5.74 19.79
N GLU A 114 -11.80 6.82 19.04
CA GLU A 114 -12.49 8.09 19.26
C GLU A 114 -14.00 7.90 19.21
N GLY A 115 -14.52 7.24 18.16
CA GLY A 115 -15.95 6.98 18.02
C GLY A 115 -16.55 6.21 19.20
N ALA A 116 -15.85 5.22 19.75
CA ALA A 116 -16.30 4.48 20.94
C ALA A 116 -16.33 5.35 22.21
N GLU A 117 -15.41 6.30 22.34
CA GLU A 117 -15.34 7.23 23.48
C GLU A 117 -16.48 8.25 23.45
N VAL A 118 -16.78 8.84 22.28
CA VAL A 118 -17.80 9.90 22.17
C VAL A 118 -19.22 9.39 21.95
N SER A 119 -19.40 8.16 21.44
CA SER A 119 -20.74 7.66 21.16
C SER A 119 -21.55 7.40 22.44
N LYS A 120 -22.75 7.97 22.48
CA LYS A 120 -23.72 7.76 23.57
C LYS A 120 -24.56 6.50 23.39
N ASN A 121 -24.48 5.83 22.23
CA ASN A 121 -25.24 4.62 21.95
C ASN A 121 -24.42 3.38 22.34
N PRO A 122 -24.86 2.57 23.33
CA PRO A 122 -24.10 1.40 23.77
C PRO A 122 -23.82 0.38 22.65
N ARG A 123 -24.71 0.26 21.67
CA ARG A 123 -24.53 -0.64 20.52
C ARG A 123 -23.39 -0.17 19.62
N TYR A 124 -23.33 1.14 19.33
CA TYR A 124 -22.27 1.70 18.49
C TYR A 124 -20.92 1.61 19.20
N LYS A 125 -20.90 1.89 20.50
CA LYS A 125 -19.71 1.74 21.33
C LYS A 125 -19.14 0.33 21.28
N ALA A 126 -19.96 -0.69 21.53
CA ALA A 126 -19.51 -2.08 21.50
C ALA A 126 -18.96 -2.50 20.11
N GLU A 127 -19.60 -2.05 19.03
CA GLU A 127 -19.12 -2.35 17.68
C GLU A 127 -17.80 -1.63 17.36
N TYR A 128 -17.68 -0.36 17.75
CA TYR A 128 -16.44 0.41 17.55
C TYR A 128 -15.28 -0.13 18.39
N GLU A 129 -15.53 -0.60 19.61
CA GLU A 129 -14.50 -1.30 20.40
C GLU A 129 -14.01 -2.58 19.70
N ARG A 130 -14.93 -3.36 19.09
CA ARG A 130 -14.58 -4.55 18.29
C ARG A 130 -13.75 -4.16 17.07
N LEU A 131 -14.22 -3.22 16.26
CA LEU A 131 -13.52 -2.76 15.05
C LEU A 131 -12.15 -2.16 15.39
N ARG A 132 -12.06 -1.36 16.46
CA ARG A 132 -10.79 -0.87 17.00
C ARG A 132 -9.83 -2.01 17.27
N HIS A 133 -10.27 -3.02 18.03
CA HIS A 133 -9.43 -4.15 18.39
C HIS A 133 -8.92 -4.88 17.14
N ASP A 134 -9.81 -5.21 16.20
CA ASP A 134 -9.45 -5.91 14.96
C ASP A 134 -8.42 -5.11 14.15
N ASN A 135 -8.65 -3.81 13.97
CA ASN A 135 -7.75 -2.95 13.19
C ASN A 135 -6.37 -2.81 13.84
N PHE A 136 -6.28 -2.65 15.16
CA PHE A 136 -4.98 -2.65 15.84
C PHE A 136 -4.27 -4.02 15.78
N GLN A 137 -5.01 -5.13 15.84
CA GLN A 137 -4.43 -6.46 15.63
C GLN A 137 -3.86 -6.62 14.22
N TYR A 138 -4.55 -6.15 13.17
CA TYR A 138 -4.01 -6.17 11.82
C TYR A 138 -2.79 -5.26 11.66
N ALA A 139 -2.90 -3.99 12.10
CA ALA A 139 -1.83 -3.01 12.01
C ALA A 139 -0.56 -3.49 12.74
N SER A 140 -0.71 -4.14 13.90
CA SER A 140 0.43 -4.62 14.68
C SER A 140 1.22 -5.74 13.98
N LYS A 141 0.52 -6.69 13.32
CA LYS A 141 1.18 -7.74 12.52
C LYS A 141 1.94 -7.13 11.35
N LEU A 142 1.34 -6.17 10.66
CA LEU A 142 1.97 -5.46 9.56
C LEU A 142 3.18 -4.64 10.02
N ALA A 143 3.10 -4.02 11.21
CA ALA A 143 4.20 -3.25 11.79
C ALA A 143 5.41 -4.14 12.12
N LEU A 144 5.18 -5.37 12.59
CA LEU A 144 6.25 -6.36 12.77
C LEU A 144 6.90 -6.73 11.44
N GLY A 145 6.09 -6.96 10.39
CA GLY A 145 6.61 -7.23 9.05
C GLY A 145 7.41 -6.06 8.47
N LEU A 146 6.94 -4.82 8.70
CA LEU A 146 7.66 -3.61 8.29
C LEU A 146 9.01 -3.51 9.00
N ALA A 147 9.03 -3.77 10.32
CA ALA A 147 10.24 -3.73 11.12
C ALA A 147 11.26 -4.79 10.65
N GLU A 148 10.80 -5.99 10.32
CA GLU A 148 11.65 -7.04 9.75
C GLU A 148 12.28 -6.58 8.42
N VAL A 149 11.47 -6.05 7.50
CA VAL A 149 11.96 -5.56 6.20
C VAL A 149 12.93 -4.39 6.38
N ALA A 150 12.64 -3.47 7.30
CA ALA A 150 13.53 -2.35 7.62
C ALA A 150 14.88 -2.85 8.18
N GLN A 151 14.87 -3.84 9.06
CA GLN A 151 16.08 -4.46 9.58
C GLN A 151 16.89 -5.15 8.46
N GLN A 152 16.23 -5.83 7.53
CA GLN A 152 16.87 -6.47 6.37
C GLN A 152 17.49 -5.45 5.40
N LEU A 153 16.87 -4.27 5.24
CA LEU A 153 17.39 -3.19 4.38
C LEU A 153 18.52 -2.39 5.01
N THR A 154 18.57 -2.35 6.35
CA THR A 154 19.55 -1.57 7.12
C THR A 154 20.59 -2.47 7.79
N GLN A 155 20.68 -3.73 7.36
CA GLN A 155 21.62 -4.70 7.89
C GLN A 155 23.06 -4.22 7.67
N GLY A 156 23.90 -4.32 8.70
CA GLY A 156 25.26 -3.77 8.67
C GLY A 156 25.33 -2.26 8.91
N GLY A 157 24.23 -1.62 9.30
CA GLY A 157 24.21 -0.22 9.72
C GLY A 157 24.27 0.80 8.56
N THR A 158 24.03 0.33 7.34
CA THR A 158 23.97 1.16 6.13
C THR A 158 22.80 0.72 5.26
N ILE A 159 22.49 1.52 4.24
CA ILE A 159 21.56 1.20 3.16
C ILE A 159 22.20 1.61 1.83
N SER A 160 21.77 1.03 0.72
CA SER A 160 22.23 1.43 -0.61
C SER A 160 22.01 2.92 -0.87
N LYS A 161 23.02 3.59 -1.46
CA LYS A 161 22.98 5.03 -1.78
C LYS A 161 21.83 5.41 -2.70
N GLU A 162 21.49 4.51 -3.61
CA GLU A 162 20.37 4.62 -4.52
C GLU A 162 19.58 3.30 -4.48
N LEU A 163 18.26 3.40 -4.35
CA LEU A 163 17.33 2.28 -4.38
C LEU A 163 16.43 2.43 -5.61
N THR A 164 15.83 1.34 -6.08
CA THR A 164 14.94 1.37 -7.25
C THR A 164 13.56 0.84 -6.91
N LEU A 165 12.53 1.62 -7.25
CA LEU A 165 11.13 1.20 -7.28
C LEU A 165 10.69 1.00 -8.73
N GLU A 166 10.53 -0.25 -9.13
CA GLU A 166 10.16 -0.62 -10.51
C GLU A 166 8.67 -0.86 -10.71
N ALA A 167 7.90 -0.94 -9.62
CA ALA A 167 6.49 -1.24 -9.68
C ALA A 167 5.68 -0.09 -10.33
N PRO A 168 4.64 -0.40 -11.13
CA PRO A 168 3.74 0.61 -11.65
C PRO A 168 2.94 1.27 -10.53
N TYR A 169 2.47 2.50 -10.76
CA TYR A 169 1.53 3.13 -9.82
C TYR A 169 0.23 2.30 -9.74
N PRO A 170 -0.39 2.12 -8.55
CA PRO A 170 -1.63 1.36 -8.41
C PRO A 170 -2.76 1.88 -9.31
N SER A 171 -3.49 0.97 -9.93
CA SER A 171 -4.64 1.29 -10.81
C SER A 171 -5.89 1.72 -10.07
N VAL A 172 -5.95 1.46 -8.76
CA VAL A 172 -7.01 1.90 -7.87
C VAL A 172 -6.36 2.72 -6.77
N GLU A 173 -6.61 4.01 -6.79
CA GLU A 173 -6.12 4.97 -5.80
C GLU A 173 -7.02 4.94 -4.56
N GLY A 174 -6.41 5.13 -3.39
CA GLY A 174 -7.13 5.44 -2.17
C GLY A 174 -7.67 6.87 -2.22
N PRO A 175 -8.76 7.16 -1.51
CA PRO A 175 -9.28 8.51 -1.42
C PRO A 175 -8.27 9.43 -0.73
N MET A 176 -8.31 10.73 -1.06
CA MET A 176 -7.54 11.77 -0.35
C MET A 176 -8.08 12.01 1.07
N MET A 177 -9.35 11.68 1.31
CA MET A 177 -10.03 11.83 2.59
C MET A 177 -11.15 10.80 2.71
N ILE A 178 -11.15 10.05 3.81
CA ILE A 178 -12.19 9.07 4.12
C ILE A 178 -13.24 9.75 4.99
N ARG A 179 -14.21 10.41 4.35
CA ARG A 179 -15.22 11.25 5.02
C ARG A 179 -16.04 10.49 6.06
N GLN A 180 -16.25 9.20 5.84
CA GLN A 180 -16.94 8.31 6.77
C GLN A 180 -16.25 8.23 8.12
N LEU A 181 -14.91 8.30 8.18
CA LEU A 181 -14.18 8.30 9.45
C LEU A 181 -14.40 9.56 10.26
N ALA A 182 -14.68 10.71 9.63
CA ALA A 182 -15.07 11.91 10.38
C ALA A 182 -16.38 11.68 11.14
N ARG A 183 -17.37 11.06 10.49
CA ARG A 183 -18.64 10.69 11.14
C ARG A 183 -18.44 9.68 12.28
N VAL A 184 -17.53 8.72 12.11
CA VAL A 184 -17.17 7.76 13.17
C VAL A 184 -16.58 8.50 14.37
N ARG A 185 -15.61 9.40 14.14
CA ARG A 185 -14.96 10.20 15.19
C ARG A 185 -15.96 11.08 15.94
N ASP A 186 -17.01 11.57 15.28
CA ASP A 186 -18.12 12.29 15.92
C ASP A 186 -19.09 11.37 16.71
N GLY A 187 -18.79 10.07 16.83
CA GLY A 187 -19.61 9.05 17.50
C GLY A 187 -20.84 8.62 16.71
N GLY A 188 -20.96 9.06 15.45
CA GLY A 188 -22.06 8.74 14.55
C GLY A 188 -21.88 7.38 13.88
N TRP A 189 -22.97 6.64 13.66
CA TRP A 189 -22.96 5.33 13.01
C TRP A 189 -22.69 5.41 11.50
N ILE A 190 -21.86 4.50 11.00
CA ILE A 190 -21.72 4.20 9.57
C ILE A 190 -22.23 2.78 9.30
N GLU A 191 -22.91 2.61 8.16
CA GLU A 191 -23.53 1.31 7.83
C GLU A 191 -22.47 0.25 7.48
N PRO A 192 -22.76 -1.06 7.62
CA PRO A 192 -21.80 -2.12 7.34
C PRO A 192 -21.12 -2.04 5.96
N GLY A 193 -21.87 -1.64 4.91
CA GLY A 193 -21.27 -1.44 3.58
C GLY A 193 -20.27 -0.29 3.53
N ASP A 194 -20.50 0.79 4.29
CA ASP A 194 -19.53 1.87 4.45
C ASP A 194 -18.33 1.41 5.28
N GLN A 195 -18.53 0.57 6.31
CA GLN A 195 -17.46 -0.01 7.12
C GLN A 195 -16.52 -0.89 6.27
N GLU A 196 -17.08 -1.73 5.40
CA GLU A 196 -16.32 -2.55 4.45
C GLU A 196 -15.54 -1.67 3.47
N GLN A 197 -16.16 -0.60 2.96
CA GLN A 197 -15.51 0.31 2.03
C GLN A 197 -14.35 1.08 2.69
N VAL A 198 -14.52 1.61 3.90
CA VAL A 198 -13.41 2.29 4.61
C VAL A 198 -12.27 1.34 4.96
N ALA A 199 -12.57 0.07 5.23
CA ALA A 199 -11.56 -0.96 5.47
C ALA A 199 -10.70 -1.26 4.23
N LEU A 200 -11.24 -1.03 3.02
CA LEU A 200 -10.49 -1.11 1.76
C LEU A 200 -9.75 0.20 1.44
N ASP A 201 -10.39 1.33 1.72
CA ASP A 201 -9.90 2.64 1.32
C ASP A 201 -8.74 3.14 2.20
N ALA A 202 -8.74 2.86 3.51
CA ALA A 202 -7.68 3.34 4.39
C ALA A 202 -6.31 2.75 4.07
N PRO A 203 -6.14 1.42 3.87
CA PRO A 203 -4.85 0.88 3.46
C PRO A 203 -4.41 1.38 2.07
N ARG A 204 -5.34 1.60 1.13
CA ARG A 204 -5.03 2.17 -0.19
C ARG A 204 -4.52 3.61 -0.08
N ALA A 205 -5.20 4.44 0.70
CA ALA A 205 -4.81 5.82 0.94
C ALA A 205 -3.41 5.87 1.60
N GLY A 206 -3.17 5.04 2.60
CA GLY A 206 -1.86 4.93 3.25
C GLY A 206 -0.75 4.51 2.29
N ILE A 207 -1.02 3.59 1.34
CA ILE A 207 -0.04 3.20 0.32
C ILE A 207 0.25 4.34 -0.65
N ASP A 208 -0.75 5.07 -1.11
CA ASP A 208 -0.54 6.24 -1.97
C ASP A 208 0.25 7.35 -1.25
N ASP A 209 0.01 7.55 0.05
CA ASP A 209 0.76 8.49 0.88
C ASP A 209 2.21 8.04 1.11
N ALA A 210 2.43 6.73 1.33
CA ALA A 210 3.77 6.16 1.40
C ALA A 210 4.52 6.35 0.07
N LEU A 211 3.85 6.15 -1.08
CA LEU A 211 4.40 6.42 -2.40
C LEU A 211 4.76 7.90 -2.58
N ALA A 212 3.90 8.82 -2.14
CA ALA A 212 4.16 10.26 -2.17
C ALA A 212 5.40 10.65 -1.34
N GLU A 213 5.52 10.11 -0.13
CA GLU A 213 6.66 10.40 0.76
C GLU A 213 7.98 9.86 0.19
N VAL A 214 8.02 8.61 -0.31
CA VAL A 214 9.27 8.05 -0.86
C VAL A 214 9.77 8.78 -2.10
N VAL A 215 8.86 9.34 -2.92
CA VAL A 215 9.26 10.18 -4.07
C VAL A 215 9.49 11.65 -3.71
N ARG A 216 9.29 12.03 -2.45
CA ARG A 216 9.42 13.39 -1.92
C ARG A 216 8.50 14.36 -2.67
N GLY A 217 7.20 14.12 -2.62
CA GLY A 217 6.18 15.01 -3.19
C GLY A 217 4.76 14.61 -2.79
N ASP A 218 3.82 14.85 -3.69
CA ASP A 218 2.41 14.47 -3.54
C ASP A 218 2.09 13.20 -4.36
N ARG A 219 0.86 12.68 -4.19
CA ARG A 219 0.37 11.51 -4.93
C ARG A 219 0.44 11.71 -6.45
N PHE A 220 0.22 12.93 -6.93
CA PHE A 220 0.33 13.26 -8.35
C PHE A 220 1.76 13.14 -8.89
N LYS A 221 2.75 13.63 -8.14
CA LYS A 221 4.17 13.49 -8.46
C LYS A 221 4.59 12.03 -8.41
N ALA A 222 4.14 11.26 -7.42
CA ALA A 222 4.39 9.82 -7.36
C ALA A 222 3.86 9.10 -8.59
N GLN A 223 2.59 9.36 -8.93
CA GLN A 223 1.95 8.82 -10.12
C GLN A 223 2.71 9.17 -11.40
N THR A 224 3.10 10.44 -11.56
CA THR A 224 3.83 10.91 -12.73
C THR A 224 5.20 10.24 -12.86
N ARG A 225 5.96 10.14 -11.76
CA ARG A 225 7.30 9.52 -11.77
C ARG A 225 7.23 8.03 -12.05
N MET A 226 6.29 7.32 -11.44
CA MET A 226 6.15 5.87 -11.63
C MET A 226 5.59 5.49 -13.01
N LYS A 227 4.74 6.34 -13.61
CA LYS A 227 4.31 6.16 -15.01
C LYS A 227 5.46 6.37 -16.02
N ALA A 228 6.48 7.16 -15.67
CA ALA A 228 7.64 7.40 -16.52
C ALA A 228 8.64 6.23 -16.54
N GLY A 229 8.52 5.27 -15.61
CA GLY A 229 9.37 4.09 -15.51
C GLY A 229 9.93 3.89 -14.11
N PRO A 230 10.99 3.07 -13.97
CA PRO A 230 11.65 2.82 -12.69
C PRO A 230 12.07 4.11 -11.97
N VAL A 231 11.65 4.24 -10.72
CA VAL A 231 11.95 5.41 -9.90
C VAL A 231 13.18 5.15 -9.05
N LYS A 232 14.20 5.98 -9.24
CA LYS A 232 15.38 6.04 -8.37
C LYS A 232 15.03 6.79 -7.08
N LEU A 233 15.28 6.16 -5.96
CA LEU A 233 15.07 6.68 -4.62
C LEU A 233 16.42 6.95 -3.97
N ASP A 234 16.56 8.11 -3.34
CA ASP A 234 17.74 8.44 -2.55
C ASP A 234 17.78 7.59 -1.27
N GLY A 235 18.90 6.94 -1.01
CA GLY A 235 19.05 6.01 0.11
C GLY A 235 18.87 6.67 1.48
N ALA A 236 19.34 7.91 1.65
CA ALA A 236 19.19 8.63 2.91
C ALA A 236 17.72 9.03 3.14
N ASP A 237 17.05 9.52 2.11
CA ASP A 237 15.61 9.81 2.16
C ASP A 237 14.78 8.56 2.46
N PHE A 238 15.13 7.42 1.85
CA PHE A 238 14.43 6.16 2.07
C PHE A 238 14.68 5.59 3.48
N ALA A 239 15.91 5.67 4.01
CA ALA A 239 16.18 5.28 5.40
C ALA A 239 15.45 6.17 6.42
N LEU A 240 15.35 7.48 6.14
CA LEU A 240 14.52 8.39 6.95
C LEU A 240 13.03 8.02 6.88
N PHE A 241 12.53 7.68 5.69
CA PHE A 241 11.17 7.15 5.52
C PHE A 241 10.98 5.88 6.37
N LEU A 242 11.81 4.86 6.21
CA LEU A 242 11.75 3.62 6.99
C LEU A 242 11.75 3.87 8.50
N GLY A 243 12.64 4.71 8.99
CA GLY A 243 12.73 5.02 10.42
C GLY A 243 11.46 5.69 10.96
N ASN A 244 10.86 6.62 10.20
CA ASN A 244 9.59 7.24 10.58
C ASN A 244 8.43 6.24 10.57
N GLU A 245 8.34 5.40 9.55
CA GLU A 245 7.25 4.43 9.40
C GLU A 245 7.35 3.29 10.43
N VAL A 246 8.55 2.79 10.72
CA VAL A 246 8.76 1.81 11.80
C VAL A 246 8.41 2.41 13.16
N LEU A 247 8.78 3.67 13.42
CA LEU A 247 8.41 4.34 14.66
C LEU A 247 6.90 4.58 14.76
N ALA A 248 6.25 4.94 13.65
CA ALA A 248 4.79 5.03 13.57
C ALA A 248 4.15 3.67 13.88
N GLY A 249 4.67 2.57 13.31
CA GLY A 249 4.26 1.21 13.65
C GLY A 249 4.54 0.84 15.11
N ALA A 250 5.64 1.30 15.69
CA ALA A 250 5.98 1.08 17.11
C ALA A 250 4.90 1.63 18.04
N SER A 251 4.32 2.79 17.71
CA SER A 251 3.28 3.43 18.54
C SER A 251 2.02 2.56 18.74
N LEU A 252 1.75 1.57 17.89
CA LEU A 252 0.67 0.60 18.13
C LEU A 252 0.88 -0.24 19.39
N PHE A 253 2.11 -0.31 19.89
CA PHE A 253 2.50 -1.06 21.09
C PHE A 253 2.68 -0.16 22.31
N ASP A 254 2.39 1.14 22.20
CA ASP A 254 2.42 2.06 23.34
C ASP A 254 1.27 1.80 24.33
N LYS A 255 1.26 2.56 25.43
CA LYS A 255 0.25 2.46 26.49
C LYS A 255 -1.18 2.85 26.08
N ASN A 256 -1.37 3.56 24.98
CA ASN A 256 -2.68 4.02 24.50
C ASN A 256 -3.32 3.01 23.53
N HIS A 257 -2.54 2.07 23.01
CA HIS A 257 -2.96 1.11 22.00
C HIS A 257 -3.01 -0.33 22.54
N ILE A 258 -2.08 -1.20 22.10
CA ILE A 258 -2.02 -2.62 22.50
C ILE A 258 -1.32 -2.80 23.85
N HIS A 259 -0.50 -1.83 24.27
CA HIS A 259 0.30 -1.88 25.48
C HIS A 259 1.24 -3.09 25.55
N ASP A 260 2.25 -3.10 24.68
CA ASP A 260 3.34 -4.08 24.68
C ASP A 260 4.69 -3.35 24.70
N PRO A 261 5.18 -2.95 25.89
CA PRO A 261 6.41 -2.16 26.02
C PRO A 261 7.65 -2.86 25.43
N GLN A 262 7.67 -4.20 25.41
CA GLN A 262 8.78 -4.95 24.84
C GLN A 262 8.81 -4.79 23.32
N LYS A 263 7.68 -5.01 22.62
CA LYS A 263 7.61 -4.79 21.17
C LYS A 263 7.85 -3.32 20.81
N PHE A 264 7.31 -2.40 21.60
CA PHE A 264 7.56 -0.97 21.43
C PHE A 264 9.05 -0.63 21.40
N ARG A 265 9.81 -1.12 22.39
CA ARG A 265 11.27 -0.91 22.48
C ARG A 265 12.02 -1.55 21.32
N VAL A 266 11.64 -2.77 20.93
CA VAL A 266 12.27 -3.47 19.80
C VAL A 266 12.09 -2.68 18.51
N LEU A 267 10.87 -2.24 18.20
CA LEU A 267 10.59 -1.49 16.97
C LEU A 267 11.23 -0.11 17.01
N SER A 268 11.24 0.56 18.16
CA SER A 268 11.96 1.83 18.33
C SER A 268 13.46 1.67 18.09
N GLY A 269 14.06 0.54 18.51
CA GLY A 269 15.45 0.21 18.21
C GLY A 269 15.73 -0.03 16.72
N ILE A 270 14.77 -0.64 15.99
CA ILE A 270 14.86 -0.80 14.54
C ILE A 270 14.70 0.55 13.82
N ALA A 271 13.82 1.42 14.29
CA ALA A 271 13.70 2.79 13.79
C ALA A 271 15.02 3.57 13.99
N ASP A 272 15.68 3.42 15.13
CA ASP A 272 17.00 3.99 15.41
C ASP A 272 18.09 3.41 14.49
N GLN A 273 18.02 2.12 14.16
CA GLN A 273 18.92 1.52 13.16
C GLN A 273 18.75 2.16 11.77
N ALA A 274 17.51 2.41 11.34
CA ALA A 274 17.24 3.11 10.10
C ALA A 274 17.72 4.57 10.14
N ALA A 275 17.53 5.27 11.26
CA ALA A 275 18.06 6.61 11.46
C ALA A 275 19.60 6.63 11.36
N LYS A 276 20.30 5.66 11.95
CA LYS A 276 21.75 5.51 11.84
C LYS A 276 22.20 5.24 10.41
N ALA A 277 21.48 4.41 9.65
CA ALA A 277 21.78 4.17 8.24
C ALA A 277 21.65 5.46 7.41
N ALA A 278 20.61 6.27 7.65
CA ALA A 278 20.50 7.60 7.03
C ALA A 278 21.67 8.51 7.43
N GLY A 279 22.03 8.53 8.73
CA GLY A 279 23.16 9.31 9.24
C GLY A 279 24.50 8.89 8.64
N ALA A 280 24.72 7.61 8.36
CA ALA A 280 25.92 7.12 7.68
C ALA A 280 26.02 7.71 6.26
N LEU A 281 24.93 7.70 5.49
CA LEU A 281 24.90 8.29 4.15
C LEU A 281 25.06 9.81 4.16
N LEU A 282 24.52 10.50 5.17
CA LEU A 282 24.64 11.97 5.31
C LEU A 282 26.01 12.43 5.79
N LYS A 283 26.85 11.53 6.34
CA LYS A 283 28.26 11.83 6.61
C LYS A 283 29.06 11.88 5.30
N ASP A 284 28.77 10.97 4.37
CA ASP A 284 29.39 10.93 3.04
C ASP A 284 28.91 12.08 2.15
N ASN A 285 27.63 12.44 2.22
CA ASN A 285 27.03 13.50 1.44
C ASN A 285 26.11 14.39 2.33
N PRO A 286 26.68 15.42 2.98
CA PRO A 286 25.93 16.29 3.86
C PRO A 286 24.82 17.08 3.15
N ASP A 287 23.61 16.99 3.70
CA ASP A 287 22.44 17.76 3.26
C ASP A 287 21.74 18.34 4.51
N PRO A 288 21.66 19.69 4.66
CA PRO A 288 21.11 20.32 5.85
C PRO A 288 19.64 19.96 6.14
N ASP A 289 18.81 19.82 5.09
CA ASP A 289 17.39 19.51 5.24
C ASP A 289 17.20 18.06 5.70
N LYS A 290 17.99 17.13 5.15
CA LYS A 290 17.98 15.73 5.58
C LYS A 290 18.57 15.55 6.98
N GLN A 291 19.61 16.31 7.35
CA GLN A 291 20.14 16.32 8.72
C GLN A 291 19.12 16.82 9.74
N LYS A 292 18.33 17.84 9.39
CA LYS A 292 17.22 18.32 10.24
C LYS A 292 16.15 17.24 10.41
N ARG A 293 15.79 16.52 9.34
CA ARG A 293 14.85 15.39 9.40
C ARG A 293 15.39 14.23 10.24
N LEU A 294 16.67 13.90 10.09
CA LEU A 294 17.34 12.90 10.91
C LEU A 294 17.27 13.27 12.39
N LYS A 295 17.66 14.49 12.74
CA LYS A 295 17.59 14.96 14.12
C LYS A 295 16.17 14.91 14.68
N LYS A 296 15.15 15.31 13.90
CA LYS A 296 13.74 15.20 14.30
C LYS A 296 13.35 13.74 14.57
N LEU A 297 13.79 12.81 13.75
CA LEU A 297 13.54 11.38 13.96
C LEU A 297 14.24 10.87 15.23
N GLU A 298 15.53 11.16 15.42
CA GLU A 298 16.28 10.79 16.62
C GLU A 298 15.66 11.35 17.90
N ASP A 299 15.21 12.60 17.87
CA ASP A 299 14.57 13.26 19.02
C ASP A 299 13.22 12.60 19.35
N ARG A 300 12.42 12.22 18.33
CA ARG A 300 11.18 11.45 18.52
C ARG A 300 11.45 10.09 19.16
N ILE A 301 12.41 9.34 18.63
CA ILE A 301 12.80 8.03 19.18
C ILE A 301 13.21 8.17 20.66
N LYS A 302 14.02 9.17 21.00
CA LYS A 302 14.45 9.43 22.38
C LYS A 302 13.29 9.84 23.29
N ALA A 303 12.35 10.65 22.79
CA ALA A 303 11.17 11.05 23.56
C ALA A 303 10.28 9.83 23.85
N ASP A 304 10.04 9.01 22.83
CA ASP A 304 9.23 7.80 22.90
C ASP A 304 9.84 6.75 23.85
N ALA A 305 11.16 6.57 23.81
CA ALA A 305 11.88 5.68 24.74
C ALA A 305 11.77 6.11 26.22
N LYS A 306 11.60 7.40 26.51
CA LYS A 306 11.38 7.89 27.87
C LYS A 306 9.96 7.65 28.38
N ASN A 307 9.01 7.45 27.47
CA ASN A 307 7.59 7.30 27.77
C ASN A 307 7.11 5.84 27.76
N ALA A 308 8.03 4.88 27.53
CA ALA A 308 7.76 3.46 27.28
C ALA A 308 8.12 2.52 28.45
#